data_AF-A0A0P8XF46-F1
#
_entry.id   AF-A0A0P8XF46-F1
#
_cell.length_a   1.000
_cell.length_b   1.000
_cell.length_c   1.000
_cell.angle_alpha   90.00
_cell.angle_beta   90.00
_cell.angle_gamma   90.00
#
_symmetry.space_group_name_H-M   'P 1'
#
loop_
_entity.id
_entity.type
_entity.pdbx_description
1 polymer ?
#
loop_
_entity_poly.entity_id
_entity_poly.type
_entity_poly.pdbx_seq_one_letter_code
_entity_poly.pdbx_strand_id
1 'polypeptide(L)'
;MSKVQIHPILIMEIRQKVAVYRFEMFREPTFIRLKNVLRNKKPLFMAKLSFYGMTTELHADLDFANQVNQYYNNKSMDITPRFGTNGKEIVEFTQRYNITMKIDRRFNISFSNSNYLASLGLVNPYRSFSLIVVVPCGTEMSLKDIFKHLDFQSLLAFILTVYGILIIAETVIRVLTYRLHGVGSGSGWITARTVVNLRVFRSILGMSFPIGRRTTLPLRQLFLAMSVFGMVFSTFFGCKLTSLMTKHTRIGPVTNLEELRSSGLTIVVDPSIRKFIETKIDPDFFKKIPGDTIYVPMKERMKMINSLKTNFGHVMFGETFYQINKVQLLIGRKEVCTSKDLVIAENMPRIFFMENKSYVKWLFNVFVLRIYESGLNEKWRRDEKMELMKYLHARPNRNHNVPLTIGDLMWTGYLLSFGYGLSIIIFLAELYLYETQRNQMI
;
A
#
# COMPACT_ATOMS: atom_id res chain seq x y z
N MET A 1 13.69 21.33 -52.27
CA MET A 1 12.67 21.30 -51.18
C MET A 1 11.28 21.30 -51.80
N SER A 2 10.63 20.14 -51.94
CA SER A 2 9.21 20.06 -52.31
C SER A 2 8.38 19.87 -51.03
N LYS A 3 7.52 20.85 -50.73
CA LYS A 3 6.53 20.75 -49.65
C LYS A 3 5.47 19.74 -50.10
N VAL A 4 5.44 18.55 -49.51
CA VAL A 4 4.32 17.62 -49.69
C VAL A 4 3.21 18.06 -48.74
N GLN A 5 2.23 18.79 -49.29
CA GLN A 5 0.98 19.12 -48.60
C GLN A 5 0.00 17.94 -48.71
N ILE A 6 -0.49 17.49 -47.57
CA ILE A 6 -1.52 16.44 -47.48
C ILE A 6 -2.87 17.17 -47.40
N HIS A 7 -3.71 17.03 -48.42
CA HIS A 7 -5.05 17.63 -48.45
C HIS A 7 -6.13 16.57 -48.16
N PRO A 8 -7.18 16.91 -47.40
CA PRO A 8 -8.32 16.02 -47.20
C PRO A 8 -9.09 15.83 -48.52
N ILE A 9 -9.42 14.58 -48.83
CA ILE A 9 -10.18 14.17 -50.01
C ILE A 9 -11.51 13.61 -49.54
N LEU A 10 -12.61 14.08 -50.12
CA LEU A 10 -13.98 13.66 -49.79
C LEU A 10 -14.58 12.96 -51.01
N ILE A 11 -15.14 11.76 -50.80
CA ILE A 11 -15.69 10.93 -51.88
C ILE A 11 -17.19 10.80 -51.66
N MET A 12 -17.96 11.36 -52.58
CA MET A 12 -19.42 11.25 -52.60
C MET A 12 -19.82 10.22 -53.66
N GLU A 13 -20.56 9.20 -53.22
CA GLU A 13 -21.15 8.20 -54.11
C GLU A 13 -22.56 8.66 -54.51
N ILE A 14 -22.67 9.25 -55.70
CA ILE A 14 -23.96 9.67 -56.25
C ILE A 14 -24.37 8.66 -57.30
N ARG A 15 -25.27 7.75 -56.90
CA ARG A 15 -26.19 6.84 -57.63
C ARG A 15 -25.79 6.18 -58.96
N GLN A 16 -24.58 6.34 -59.47
CA GLN A 16 -23.92 5.56 -60.54
C GLN A 16 -22.56 6.13 -60.98
N LYS A 17 -22.07 7.25 -60.41
CA LYS A 17 -20.74 7.80 -60.73
C LYS A 17 -19.95 8.20 -59.48
N VAL A 18 -18.84 7.49 -59.22
CA VAL A 18 -17.87 7.87 -58.17
C VAL A 18 -16.92 8.93 -58.74
N ALA A 19 -17.03 10.14 -58.22
CA ALA A 19 -16.14 11.25 -58.54
C ALA A 19 -15.32 11.64 -57.30
N VAL A 20 -14.03 11.87 -57.48
CA VAL A 20 -13.12 12.30 -56.41
C VAL A 20 -13.05 13.82 -56.44
N TYR A 21 -13.39 14.44 -55.32
CA TYR A 21 -13.33 15.87 -55.13
C TYR A 21 -12.19 16.21 -54.18
N ARG A 22 -11.39 17.21 -54.56
CA ARG A 22 -10.45 17.87 -53.65
C ARG A 22 -11.18 19.01 -53.00
N PHE A 23 -11.12 19.07 -51.68
CA PHE A 23 -11.62 20.22 -50.95
C PHE A 23 -10.53 21.28 -50.85
N GLU A 24 -10.75 22.44 -51.46
CA GLU A 24 -9.87 23.60 -51.30
C GLU A 24 -10.45 24.54 -50.25
N MET A 25 -9.74 24.67 -49.14
CA MET A 25 -10.24 25.31 -47.93
C MET A 25 -10.03 26.83 -47.92
N PHE A 26 -9.32 27.39 -48.91
CA PHE A 26 -8.91 28.78 -48.90
C PHE A 26 -9.41 29.56 -50.11
N ARG A 27 -9.91 30.77 -49.81
CA ARG A 27 -10.62 31.76 -50.63
C ARG A 27 -12.12 31.55 -50.80
N GLU A 28 -12.60 30.34 -51.08
CA GLU A 28 -14.03 29.98 -51.03
C GLU A 28 -14.15 28.45 -50.95
N PRO A 29 -14.97 27.87 -50.04
CA PRO A 29 -15.06 26.42 -49.86
C PRO A 29 -15.69 25.78 -51.09
N THR A 30 -14.84 25.32 -52.01
CA THR A 30 -15.25 24.74 -53.29
C THR A 30 -14.67 23.34 -53.43
N PHE A 31 -15.49 22.45 -53.99
CA PHE A 31 -15.09 21.09 -54.29
C PHE A 31 -14.62 21.02 -55.73
N ILE A 32 -13.32 20.89 -55.95
CA ILE A 32 -12.74 20.75 -57.28
C ILE A 32 -12.72 19.28 -57.67
N ARG A 33 -13.47 18.93 -58.72
CA ARG A 33 -13.52 17.56 -59.26
C ARG A 33 -12.17 17.22 -59.91
N LEU A 34 -11.40 16.33 -59.31
CA LEU A 34 -10.07 15.99 -59.81
C LEU A 34 -10.10 15.02 -60.99
N LYS A 35 -10.90 13.95 -60.93
CA LYS A 35 -10.99 12.92 -61.97
C LYS A 35 -12.26 12.07 -61.86
N ASN A 36 -12.70 11.54 -63.01
CA ASN A 36 -13.71 10.48 -63.09
C ASN A 36 -13.04 9.13 -62.91
N VAL A 37 -13.33 8.44 -61.80
CA VAL A 37 -12.62 7.22 -61.41
C VAL A 37 -13.12 5.96 -62.14
N LEU A 38 -14.25 6.07 -62.84
CA LEU A 38 -14.97 4.92 -63.41
C LEU A 38 -14.32 4.16 -64.59
N ARG A 39 -13.09 4.48 -65.00
CA ARG A 39 -12.40 3.70 -66.05
C ARG A 39 -11.32 2.75 -65.54
N ASN A 40 -10.91 2.87 -64.27
CA ASN A 40 -9.93 1.95 -63.70
C ASN A 40 -10.63 0.91 -62.82
N LYS A 41 -10.61 -0.36 -63.25
CA LYS A 41 -11.09 -1.55 -62.51
C LYS A 41 -10.30 -1.85 -61.22
N LYS A 42 -9.48 -0.91 -60.73
CA LYS A 42 -8.70 -1.09 -59.50
C LYS A 42 -9.23 -0.09 -58.46
N PRO A 43 -9.58 -0.56 -57.24
CA PRO A 43 -10.05 0.34 -56.19
C PRO A 43 -8.99 1.41 -55.92
N LEU A 44 -9.41 2.68 -55.92
CA LEU A 44 -8.51 3.83 -55.76
C LEU A 44 -7.86 3.87 -54.35
N PHE A 45 -8.45 3.17 -53.39
CA PHE A 45 -7.93 3.00 -52.05
C PHE A 45 -7.72 1.51 -51.81
N MET A 46 -6.47 1.12 -51.55
CA MET A 46 -6.16 -0.20 -51.01
C MET A 46 -6.85 -0.34 -49.65
N ALA A 47 -7.86 -1.21 -49.56
CA ALA A 47 -8.61 -1.47 -48.34
C ALA A 47 -7.78 -2.15 -47.22
N LYS A 48 -6.50 -2.44 -47.47
CA LYS A 48 -5.56 -3.03 -46.52
C LYS A 48 -4.17 -2.47 -46.81
N LEU A 49 -3.70 -1.54 -45.97
CA LEU A 49 -2.28 -1.18 -45.93
C LEU A 49 -1.54 -2.35 -45.28
N SER A 50 -0.99 -3.25 -46.10
CA SER A 50 -0.03 -4.25 -45.67
C SER A 50 1.37 -3.70 -45.89
N PHE A 51 2.19 -3.58 -44.83
CA PHE A 51 3.59 -3.17 -44.94
C PHE A 51 4.51 -4.38 -45.13
N TYR A 52 4.03 -5.37 -45.90
CA TYR A 52 4.74 -6.63 -46.07
C TYR A 52 6.14 -6.38 -46.64
N GLY A 53 7.16 -6.85 -45.92
CA GLY A 53 8.58 -6.68 -46.30
C GLY A 53 9.22 -5.39 -45.81
N MET A 54 8.51 -4.52 -45.09
CA MET A 54 9.08 -3.30 -44.54
C MET A 54 9.76 -3.59 -43.20
N THR A 55 11.05 -3.26 -43.10
CA THR A 55 11.82 -3.44 -41.87
C THR A 55 11.89 -2.15 -41.07
N THR A 56 11.46 -2.16 -39.82
CA THR A 56 11.64 -1.03 -38.88
C THR A 56 12.67 -1.37 -37.82
N GLU A 57 13.55 -0.42 -37.52
CA GLU A 57 14.51 -0.55 -36.44
C GLU A 57 13.90 -0.05 -35.12
N LEU A 58 13.86 -0.92 -34.12
CA LEU A 58 13.46 -0.59 -32.77
C LEU A 58 14.72 -0.32 -31.93
N HIS A 59 14.88 0.93 -31.53
CA HIS A 59 15.88 1.36 -30.56
C HIS A 59 15.27 1.30 -29.16
N ALA A 60 15.76 0.39 -28.33
CA ALA A 60 15.28 0.24 -26.96
C ALA A 60 16.41 -0.20 -26.04
N ASP A 61 16.21 0.00 -24.73
CA ASP A 61 17.14 -0.51 -23.71
C ASP A 61 17.41 -1.99 -23.92
N LEU A 62 18.61 -2.44 -23.58
CA LEU A 62 19.04 -3.82 -23.67
C LEU A 62 18.05 -4.77 -22.98
N ASP A 63 17.53 -4.37 -21.81
CA ASP A 63 16.54 -5.16 -21.08
C ASP A 63 15.21 -5.28 -21.84
N PHE A 64 14.76 -4.22 -22.50
CA PHE A 64 13.54 -4.24 -23.32
C PHE A 64 13.77 -5.02 -24.63
N ALA A 65 14.89 -4.79 -25.30
CA ALA A 65 15.31 -5.49 -26.51
C ALA A 65 15.42 -7.00 -26.28
N ASN A 66 15.95 -7.43 -25.13
CA ASN A 66 16.04 -8.83 -24.76
C ASN A 66 14.67 -9.44 -24.51
N GLN A 67 13.77 -8.70 -23.85
CA GLN A 67 12.39 -9.13 -23.67
C GLN A 67 11.73 -9.35 -25.03
N VAL A 68 11.69 -8.33 -25.90
CA VAL A 68 11.05 -8.39 -27.23
C VAL A 68 11.61 -9.56 -28.06
N ASN A 69 12.93 -9.75 -28.08
CA ASN A 69 13.56 -10.89 -28.75
C ASN A 69 13.07 -12.25 -28.20
N GLN A 70 12.95 -12.39 -26.89
CA GLN A 70 12.44 -13.62 -26.28
C GLN A 70 11.01 -13.93 -26.71
N TYR A 71 10.13 -12.93 -26.79
CA TYR A 71 8.75 -13.12 -27.22
C TYR A 71 8.65 -13.56 -28.69
N TYR A 72 9.46 -12.98 -29.59
CA TYR A 72 9.47 -13.40 -31.00
C TYR A 72 9.98 -14.81 -31.20
N ASN A 73 11.02 -15.22 -30.45
CA ASN A 73 11.67 -16.51 -30.63
C ASN A 73 10.94 -17.65 -29.92
N ASN A 74 10.34 -17.40 -28.76
CA ASN A 74 9.62 -18.40 -27.99
C ASN A 74 8.12 -18.09 -27.97
N LYS A 75 7.41 -18.49 -29.02
CA LYS A 75 5.92 -18.39 -29.11
C LYS A 75 5.16 -19.13 -27.99
N SER A 76 5.85 -19.92 -27.15
CA SER A 76 5.24 -20.85 -26.19
C SER A 76 5.76 -20.75 -24.75
N MET A 77 6.61 -19.77 -24.40
CA MET A 77 7.17 -19.71 -23.05
C MET A 77 6.45 -18.67 -22.19
N ASP A 78 6.09 -19.10 -20.97
CA ASP A 78 5.46 -18.29 -19.90
C ASP A 78 6.06 -16.88 -19.89
N ILE A 79 5.22 -15.92 -20.23
CA ILE A 79 5.54 -14.51 -20.25
C ILE A 79 5.99 -14.17 -18.84
N THR A 80 7.30 -13.96 -18.67
CA THR A 80 7.76 -13.33 -17.44
C THR A 80 7.03 -11.99 -17.34
N PRO A 81 6.57 -11.57 -16.14
CA PRO A 81 5.87 -10.29 -15.91
C PRO A 81 6.72 -9.04 -16.24
N ARG A 82 7.89 -9.24 -16.86
CA ARG A 82 8.78 -8.23 -17.41
C ARG A 82 8.26 -7.60 -18.69
N PHE A 83 7.54 -8.35 -19.53
CA PHE A 83 7.07 -7.89 -20.83
C PHE A 83 5.86 -6.95 -20.65
N GLY A 84 6.08 -5.80 -20.04
CA GLY A 84 5.03 -4.85 -19.69
C GLY A 84 4.22 -4.45 -20.92
N THR A 85 2.99 -3.97 -20.69
CA THR A 85 2.01 -3.60 -21.73
C THR A 85 2.59 -2.88 -22.97
N ASN A 86 3.60 -2.03 -22.83
CA ASN A 86 4.29 -1.39 -23.95
C ASN A 86 4.91 -2.35 -24.97
N GLY A 87 5.54 -3.43 -24.50
CA GLY A 87 6.08 -4.45 -25.38
C GLY A 87 4.96 -5.11 -26.17
N LYS A 88 3.83 -5.40 -25.51
CA LYS A 88 2.63 -5.98 -26.13
C LYS A 88 2.05 -5.02 -27.18
N GLU A 89 1.98 -3.72 -26.89
CA GLU A 89 1.55 -2.70 -27.87
C GLU A 89 2.43 -2.71 -29.14
N ILE A 90 3.75 -2.73 -28.98
CA ILE A 90 4.68 -2.74 -30.12
C ILE A 90 4.58 -4.04 -30.93
N VAL A 91 4.49 -5.19 -30.27
CA VAL A 91 4.42 -6.48 -30.96
C VAL A 91 3.08 -6.68 -31.69
N GLU A 92 1.98 -6.27 -31.07
CA GLU A 92 0.67 -6.34 -31.71
C GLU A 92 0.58 -5.39 -32.90
N PHE A 93 1.24 -4.23 -32.81
CA PHE A 93 1.36 -3.32 -33.94
C PHE A 93 2.08 -3.98 -35.12
N THR A 94 3.26 -4.55 -34.89
CA THR A 94 4.06 -5.15 -35.96
C THR A 94 3.36 -6.36 -36.57
N GLN A 95 2.73 -7.21 -35.76
CA GLN A 95 1.96 -8.36 -36.23
C GLN A 95 0.75 -7.93 -37.07
N ARG A 96 -0.01 -6.93 -36.60
CA ARG A 96 -1.21 -6.47 -37.31
C ARG A 96 -0.90 -5.86 -38.68
N TYR A 97 0.25 -5.20 -38.80
CA TYR A 97 0.65 -4.50 -40.03
C TYR A 97 1.71 -5.26 -40.85
N ASN A 98 2.09 -6.48 -40.44
CA ASN A 98 3.12 -7.31 -41.06
C ASN A 98 4.47 -6.58 -41.23
N ILE A 99 4.88 -5.82 -40.22
CA ILE A 99 6.14 -5.09 -40.21
C ILE A 99 7.22 -5.98 -39.59
N THR A 100 8.34 -6.16 -40.28
CA THR A 100 9.49 -6.88 -39.74
C THR A 100 10.28 -5.93 -38.83
N MET A 101 10.45 -6.30 -37.56
CA MET A 101 11.19 -5.48 -36.61
C MET A 101 12.63 -5.97 -36.48
N LYS A 102 13.60 -5.09 -36.73
CA LYS A 102 15.00 -5.29 -36.37
C LYS A 102 15.25 -4.60 -35.05
N ILE A 103 15.81 -5.31 -34.09
CA ILE A 103 16.07 -4.76 -32.76
C ILE A 103 17.53 -4.34 -32.72
N ASP A 104 17.77 -3.03 -32.65
CA ASP A 104 19.11 -2.51 -32.47
C ASP A 104 19.47 -2.49 -30.97
N ARG A 105 20.45 -3.32 -30.60
CA ARG A 105 20.93 -3.48 -29.22
C ARG A 105 21.89 -2.40 -28.78
N ARG A 106 22.29 -1.48 -29.66
CA ARG A 106 23.28 -0.43 -29.34
C ARG A 106 22.67 0.77 -28.60
N PHE A 107 21.34 0.81 -28.47
CA PHE A 107 20.66 1.94 -27.87
C PHE A 107 20.58 1.80 -26.35
N ASN A 108 21.58 2.31 -25.65
CA ASN A 108 21.39 2.70 -24.26
C ASN A 108 20.35 3.83 -24.25
N ILE A 109 19.33 3.76 -23.38
CA ILE A 109 18.40 4.88 -23.16
C ILE A 109 19.22 6.04 -22.59
N SER A 110 19.80 6.81 -23.50
CA SER A 110 20.17 8.18 -23.26
C SER A 110 18.85 8.92 -23.37
N PHE A 111 18.31 9.38 -22.24
CA PHE A 111 17.34 10.48 -22.23
C PHE A 111 18.04 11.66 -22.90
N SER A 112 17.91 11.68 -24.23
CA SER A 112 18.79 12.42 -25.12
C SER A 112 18.66 13.91 -24.86
N ASN A 113 19.77 14.62 -25.08
CA ASN A 113 19.86 16.07 -25.05
C ASN A 113 18.63 16.70 -25.75
N SER A 114 18.13 17.80 -25.19
CA SER A 114 16.96 18.56 -25.69
C SER A 114 16.96 18.78 -27.21
N ASN A 115 18.13 18.88 -27.82
CA ASN A 115 18.29 19.07 -29.26
C ASN A 115 17.85 17.87 -30.12
N TYR A 116 17.93 16.63 -29.62
CA TYR A 116 17.43 15.43 -30.33
C TYR A 116 15.92 15.27 -30.22
N LEU A 117 15.30 15.81 -29.16
CA LEU A 117 13.85 15.78 -29.00
C LEU A 117 13.15 16.67 -30.03
N ALA A 118 13.80 17.76 -30.46
CA ALA A 118 13.29 18.65 -31.52
C ALA A 118 13.23 17.96 -32.91
N SER A 119 14.06 16.94 -33.15
CA SER A 119 14.06 16.17 -34.41
C SER A 119 13.21 14.89 -34.36
N LEU A 120 12.57 14.59 -33.22
CA LEU A 120 11.74 13.40 -33.05
C LEU A 120 10.24 13.78 -33.05
N GLY A 121 9.45 13.02 -33.79
CA GLY A 121 8.01 13.09 -33.74
C GLY A 121 7.47 12.37 -32.51
N LEU A 122 6.75 13.09 -31.65
CA LEU A 122 6.04 12.52 -30.51
C LEU A 122 4.74 11.83 -30.95
N VAL A 123 4.45 10.67 -30.38
CA VAL A 123 3.15 9.98 -30.46
C VAL A 123 2.40 10.18 -29.14
N ASN A 124 1.09 10.44 -29.23
CA ASN A 124 0.26 10.99 -28.14
C ASN A 124 0.28 10.11 -26.86
N PRO A 125 0.61 10.68 -25.69
CA PRO A 125 0.61 9.95 -24.43
C PRO A 125 -0.83 9.84 -23.88
N TYR A 126 -1.50 8.71 -24.12
CA TYR A 126 -2.72 8.34 -23.37
C TYR A 126 -2.45 7.91 -21.94
N ARG A 127 -1.17 7.82 -21.56
CA ARG A 127 -0.73 7.40 -20.24
C ARG A 127 0.16 8.44 -19.60
N SER A 128 -0.16 8.70 -18.35
CA SER A 128 0.73 9.29 -17.38
C SER A 128 1.27 8.21 -16.45
N PHE A 129 2.54 8.32 -16.08
CA PHE A 129 3.14 7.53 -15.02
C PHE A 129 3.61 8.44 -13.89
N SER A 130 3.63 7.90 -12.68
CA SER A 130 4.29 8.51 -11.53
C SER A 130 5.59 7.77 -11.24
N LEU A 131 6.57 8.51 -10.74
CA LEU A 131 7.79 7.97 -10.18
C LEU A 131 7.69 8.11 -8.66
N ILE A 132 7.73 6.98 -7.96
CA ILE A 132 7.44 6.92 -6.53
C ILE A 132 8.57 6.23 -5.79
N VAL A 133 8.71 6.57 -4.52
CA VAL A 133 9.51 5.82 -3.56
C VAL A 133 8.60 4.81 -2.86
N VAL A 134 9.04 3.57 -2.89
CA VAL A 134 8.38 2.44 -2.23
C VAL A 134 9.25 2.06 -1.04
N VAL A 135 8.68 2.05 0.15
CA VAL A 135 9.38 1.76 1.40
C VAL A 135 8.89 0.43 1.97
N PRO A 136 9.67 -0.24 2.82
CA PRO A 136 9.15 -1.32 3.65
C PRO A 136 7.89 -0.82 4.40
N CYS A 137 6.81 -1.59 4.37
CA CYS A 137 5.70 -1.35 5.27
C CYS A 137 6.20 -1.52 6.71
N GLY A 138 5.67 -0.72 7.63
CA GLY A 138 5.98 -0.91 9.05
C GLY A 138 5.66 -2.33 9.50
N THR A 139 6.52 -2.86 10.36
CA THR A 139 6.37 -4.19 10.93
C THR A 139 5.06 -4.28 11.70
N GLU A 140 4.48 -5.48 11.70
CA GLU A 140 3.34 -5.77 12.56
C GLU A 140 3.82 -5.62 14.00
N MET A 141 3.14 -4.77 14.78
CA MET A 141 3.52 -4.57 16.18
C MET A 141 3.42 -5.91 16.90
N SER A 142 4.47 -6.27 17.64
CA SER A 142 4.40 -7.44 18.50
C SER A 142 3.32 -7.22 19.56
N LEU A 143 2.72 -8.30 20.06
CA LEU A 143 1.71 -8.18 21.13
C LEU A 143 2.27 -7.44 22.37
N LYS A 144 3.57 -7.59 22.64
CA LYS A 144 4.29 -6.80 23.67
C LYS A 144 4.24 -5.30 23.40
N ASP A 145 4.45 -4.87 22.15
CA ASP A 145 4.40 -3.46 21.78
C ASP A 145 2.96 -2.92 21.79
N ILE A 146 1.98 -3.77 21.47
CA ILE A 146 0.56 -3.43 21.60
C ILE A 146 0.21 -3.18 23.08
N PHE A 147 0.68 -4.03 24.01
CA PHE A 147 0.49 -3.81 25.44
C PHE A 147 1.20 -2.54 25.94
N LYS A 148 2.37 -2.21 25.38
CA LYS A 148 3.06 -0.95 25.66
C LYS A 148 2.27 0.26 25.13
N HIS A 149 1.68 0.14 23.94
CA HIS A 149 0.87 1.18 23.30
C HIS A 149 -0.51 1.35 23.94
N LEU A 150 -1.01 0.33 24.64
CA LEU A 150 -2.23 0.40 25.46
C LEU A 150 -2.13 1.39 26.63
N ASP A 151 -1.00 2.11 26.75
CA ASP A 151 -0.75 3.19 27.70
C ASP A 151 -1.10 2.72 29.11
N PHE A 152 -0.55 1.55 29.47
CA PHE A 152 -0.86 0.84 30.71
C PHE A 152 -0.69 1.73 31.93
N GLN A 153 0.24 2.69 31.88
CA GLN A 153 0.44 3.69 32.93
C GLN A 153 -0.77 4.61 33.10
N SER A 154 -1.30 5.15 32.00
CA SER A 154 -2.49 5.99 32.00
C SER A 154 -3.73 5.21 32.47
N LEU A 155 -3.89 3.98 31.98
CA LEU A 155 -4.99 3.11 32.37
C LEU A 155 -4.92 2.69 33.85
N LEU A 156 -3.73 2.35 34.35
CA LEU A 156 -3.50 2.01 35.75
C LEU A 156 -3.70 3.23 36.66
N ALA A 157 -3.22 4.40 36.26
CA ALA A 157 -3.46 5.66 36.99
C ALA A 157 -4.95 5.99 37.07
N PHE A 158 -5.70 5.81 35.97
CA PHE A 158 -7.14 5.99 35.95
C PHE A 158 -7.85 5.00 36.89
N ILE A 159 -7.51 3.71 36.83
CA ILE A 159 -8.07 2.68 37.73
C ILE A 159 -7.76 3.03 39.19
N LEU A 160 -6.53 3.41 39.53
CA LEU A 160 -6.15 3.80 40.88
C LEU A 160 -6.92 5.03 41.38
N THR A 161 -7.12 6.00 40.50
CA THR A 161 -7.88 7.22 40.81
C THR A 161 -9.34 6.89 41.11
N VAL A 162 -9.99 6.10 40.24
CA VAL A 162 -11.38 5.65 40.45
C VAL A 162 -11.48 4.78 41.70
N TYR A 163 -10.54 3.87 41.94
CA TYR A 163 -10.47 3.04 43.15
C TYR A 163 -10.40 3.90 44.42
N GLY A 164 -9.54 4.92 44.44
CA GLY A 164 -9.43 5.86 45.56
C GLY A 164 -10.73 6.61 45.83
N ILE A 165 -11.37 7.14 44.77
CA ILE A 165 -12.66 7.84 44.89
C ILE A 165 -13.74 6.91 45.45
N LEU A 166 -13.82 5.67 44.96
CA LEU A 166 -14.82 4.70 45.41
C LEU A 166 -14.61 4.26 46.87
N ILE A 167 -13.35 4.11 47.31
CA ILE A 167 -13.05 3.87 48.73
C ILE A 167 -13.51 5.05 49.58
N ILE A 168 -13.17 6.28 49.19
CA ILE A 168 -13.56 7.49 49.93
C ILE A 168 -15.09 7.61 49.98
N ALA A 169 -15.79 7.34 48.88
CA ALA A 169 -17.25 7.35 48.84
C ALA A 169 -17.85 6.31 49.79
N GLU A 170 -17.33 5.07 49.77
CA GLU A 170 -17.80 4.02 50.68
C GLU A 170 -17.53 4.37 52.15
N THR A 171 -16.35 4.90 52.47
CA THR A 171 -16.01 5.27 53.85
C THR A 171 -16.88 6.41 54.36
N VAL A 172 -17.10 7.45 53.55
CA VAL A 172 -17.97 8.57 53.89
C VAL A 172 -19.41 8.11 54.12
N ILE A 173 -19.97 7.27 53.23
CA ILE A 173 -21.33 6.74 53.38
C ILE A 173 -21.45 5.89 54.66
N ARG A 174 -20.44 5.08 54.98
CA ARG A 174 -20.40 4.30 56.23
C ARG A 174 -20.35 5.22 57.44
N VAL A 175 -19.44 6.18 57.48
CA VAL A 175 -19.29 7.14 58.60
C VAL A 175 -20.57 7.93 58.82
N LEU A 176 -21.20 8.43 57.75
CA LEU A 176 -22.47 9.16 57.83
C LEU A 176 -23.59 8.27 58.35
N THR A 177 -23.67 7.02 57.87
CA THR A 177 -24.66 6.04 58.33
C THR A 177 -24.49 5.75 59.83
N TYR A 178 -23.24 5.59 60.30
CA TYR A 178 -22.94 5.38 61.72
C TYR A 178 -23.34 6.59 62.57
N ARG A 179 -23.04 7.82 62.12
CA ARG A 179 -23.41 9.06 62.81
C ARG A 179 -24.93 9.23 62.93
N LEU A 180 -25.68 8.85 61.89
CA LEU A 180 -27.14 9.00 61.86
C LEU A 180 -27.88 7.94 62.69
N HIS A 181 -27.35 6.71 62.79
CA HIS A 181 -28.04 5.61 63.48
C HIS A 181 -27.62 5.41 64.95
N GLY A 182 -26.66 6.20 65.47
CA GLY A 182 -26.35 6.27 66.91
C GLY A 182 -25.88 4.97 67.57
N VAL A 183 -25.51 3.94 66.80
CA VAL A 183 -25.08 2.65 67.35
C VAL A 183 -23.63 2.77 67.84
N GLY A 184 -23.47 2.80 69.16
CA GLY A 184 -22.18 2.90 69.83
C GLY A 184 -21.30 1.64 69.75
N SER A 185 -19.99 1.93 69.84
CA SER A 185 -18.85 1.05 70.14
C SER A 185 -18.11 0.35 68.98
N GLY A 186 -16.84 0.76 68.80
CA GLY A 186 -15.85 0.08 67.96
C GLY A 186 -14.93 0.97 67.10
N SER A 187 -14.57 2.18 67.53
CA SER A 187 -13.81 3.15 66.71
C SER A 187 -12.32 2.81 66.45
N GLY A 188 -11.83 1.63 66.86
CA GLY A 188 -10.43 1.23 66.67
C GLY A 188 -10.15 0.34 65.44
N TRP A 189 -11.18 -0.25 64.82
CA TRP A 189 -11.01 -1.30 63.80
C TRP A 189 -11.27 -0.86 62.36
N ILE A 190 -11.52 0.43 62.15
CA ILE A 190 -12.01 0.95 60.87
C ILE A 190 -10.84 1.31 59.93
N THR A 191 -9.67 1.71 60.45
CA THR A 191 -8.59 2.29 59.64
C THR A 191 -7.74 1.26 58.88
N ALA A 192 -7.40 0.12 59.49
CA ALA A 192 -6.54 -0.90 58.85
C ALA A 192 -7.26 -1.70 57.74
N ARG A 193 -8.59 -1.84 57.82
CA ARG A 193 -9.41 -2.56 56.83
C ARG A 193 -9.79 -1.72 55.59
N THR A 194 -9.38 -0.46 55.54
CA THR A 194 -9.78 0.51 54.50
C THR A 194 -8.92 0.47 53.24
N VAL A 195 -7.64 0.10 53.39
CA VAL A 195 -6.66 0.24 52.29
C VAL A 195 -6.90 -0.79 51.18
N VAL A 196 -7.33 -2.01 51.56
CA VAL A 196 -7.65 -3.09 50.61
C VAL A 196 -9.14 -3.43 50.71
N ASN A 197 -9.96 -2.66 50.02
CA ASN A 197 -11.39 -2.95 49.91
C ASN A 197 -11.64 -3.94 48.76
N LEU A 198 -11.64 -5.22 49.10
CA LEU A 198 -11.88 -6.32 48.16
C LEU A 198 -13.22 -6.19 47.41
N ARG A 199 -14.22 -5.48 47.95
CA ARG A 199 -15.50 -5.26 47.27
C ARG A 199 -15.37 -4.27 46.13
N VAL A 200 -14.72 -3.13 46.39
CA VAL A 200 -14.44 -2.12 45.36
C VAL A 200 -13.55 -2.72 44.27
N PHE A 201 -12.52 -3.47 44.66
CA PHE A 201 -11.63 -4.15 43.71
C PHE A 201 -12.37 -5.14 42.81
N ARG A 202 -13.20 -6.03 43.39
CA ARG A 202 -14.05 -6.95 42.62
C ARG A 202 -15.02 -6.21 41.70
N SER A 203 -15.58 -5.11 42.17
CA SER A 203 -16.51 -4.31 41.39
C SER A 203 -15.86 -3.67 40.18
N ILE A 204 -14.64 -3.11 40.31
CA ILE A 204 -13.90 -2.51 39.19
C ILE A 204 -13.55 -3.57 38.13
N LEU A 205 -13.23 -4.79 38.56
CA LEU A 205 -13.00 -5.93 37.65
C LEU A 205 -14.29 -6.45 36.99
N GLY A 206 -15.46 -5.91 37.33
CA GLY A 206 -16.75 -6.39 36.85
C GLY A 206 -17.18 -7.74 37.43
N MET A 207 -16.60 -8.15 38.56
CA MET A 207 -16.97 -9.37 39.27
C MET A 207 -18.12 -9.11 40.25
N SER A 208 -18.99 -10.12 40.44
CA SER A 208 -20.03 -10.06 41.45
C SER A 208 -19.45 -10.11 42.87
N PHE A 209 -20.10 -9.45 43.82
CA PHE A 209 -19.72 -9.50 45.22
C PHE A 209 -20.96 -9.60 46.13
N PRO A 210 -20.84 -10.29 47.28
CA PRO A 210 -21.97 -10.50 48.17
C PRO A 210 -22.35 -9.21 48.89
N ILE A 211 -23.62 -8.81 48.78
CA ILE A 211 -24.20 -7.68 49.49
C ILE A 211 -24.88 -8.21 50.77
N GLY A 212 -24.49 -7.65 51.91
CA GLY A 212 -25.11 -8.01 53.19
C GLY A 212 -26.58 -7.60 53.26
N ARG A 213 -27.42 -8.44 53.88
CA ARG A 213 -28.88 -8.22 54.00
C ARG A 213 -29.23 -6.90 54.73
N ARG A 214 -28.37 -6.44 55.65
CA ARG A 214 -28.52 -5.21 56.46
C ARG A 214 -27.82 -3.97 55.87
N THR A 215 -27.66 -3.88 54.55
CA THR A 215 -27.06 -2.70 53.90
C THR A 215 -28.06 -1.57 53.72
N THR A 216 -27.63 -0.33 53.99
CA THR A 216 -28.46 0.86 53.80
C THR A 216 -28.70 1.13 52.31
N LEU A 217 -29.83 1.77 51.99
CA LEU A 217 -30.23 2.11 50.63
C LEU A 217 -29.16 2.88 49.83
N PRO A 218 -28.50 3.95 50.36
CA PRO A 218 -27.45 4.66 49.63
C PRO A 218 -26.23 3.77 49.33
N LEU A 219 -25.88 2.86 50.25
CA LEU A 219 -24.78 1.93 50.05
C LEU A 219 -25.10 0.88 48.97
N ARG A 220 -26.37 0.45 48.86
CA ARG A 220 -26.82 -0.42 47.77
C ARG A 220 -26.77 0.27 46.40
N GLN A 221 -27.16 1.54 46.34
CA GLN A 221 -27.06 2.33 45.10
C GLN A 221 -25.60 2.52 44.66
N LEU A 222 -24.68 2.78 45.60
CA LEU A 222 -23.25 2.83 45.32
C LEU A 222 -22.75 1.48 44.77
N PHE A 223 -23.11 0.36 45.40
CA PHE A 223 -22.72 -0.97 44.93
C PHE A 223 -23.25 -1.27 43.52
N LEU A 224 -24.49 -0.88 43.20
CA LEU A 224 -25.04 -1.01 41.86
C LEU A 224 -24.27 -0.17 40.85
N ALA A 225 -24.02 1.10 41.17
CA ALA A 225 -23.25 2.01 40.30
C ALA A 225 -21.83 1.48 40.04
N MET A 226 -21.15 0.99 41.08
CA MET A 226 -19.82 0.40 40.94
C MET A 226 -19.84 -0.87 40.07
N SER A 227 -20.89 -1.68 40.17
CA SER A 227 -21.02 -2.90 39.36
C SER A 227 -21.28 -2.57 37.89
N VAL A 228 -22.14 -1.58 37.60
CA VAL A 228 -22.39 -1.10 36.23
C VAL A 228 -21.11 -0.49 35.64
N PHE A 229 -20.39 0.31 36.42
CA PHE A 229 -19.11 0.88 36.00
C PHE A 229 -18.10 -0.22 35.63
N GLY A 230 -17.91 -1.22 36.49
CA GLY A 230 -17.00 -2.33 36.20
C GLY A 230 -17.41 -3.14 34.97
N MET A 231 -18.71 -3.36 34.77
CA MET A 231 -19.22 -4.03 33.57
C MET A 231 -18.89 -3.23 32.31
N VAL A 232 -19.20 -1.92 32.27
CA VAL A 232 -18.90 -1.05 31.13
C VAL A 232 -17.40 -1.00 30.88
N PHE A 233 -16.59 -0.84 31.94
CA PHE A 233 -15.14 -0.81 31.83
C PHE A 233 -14.56 -2.11 31.24
N SER A 234 -14.98 -3.27 31.76
CA SER A 234 -14.55 -4.58 31.26
C SER A 234 -14.98 -4.81 29.80
N THR A 235 -16.17 -4.38 29.40
CA THR A 235 -16.60 -4.46 27.98
C THR A 235 -15.78 -3.55 27.07
N PHE A 236 -15.52 -2.30 27.48
CA PHE A 236 -14.70 -1.37 26.71
C PHE A 236 -13.26 -1.90 26.54
N PHE A 237 -12.66 -2.38 27.63
CA PHE A 237 -11.32 -2.96 27.59
C PHE A 237 -11.29 -4.22 26.71
N GLY A 238 -12.29 -5.10 26.84
CA GLY A 238 -12.46 -6.28 25.99
C GLY A 238 -12.56 -5.91 24.51
N CYS A 239 -13.43 -4.97 24.14
CA CYS A 239 -13.56 -4.51 22.75
C CYS A 239 -12.27 -3.90 22.21
N LYS A 240 -11.60 -3.05 22.99
CA LYS A 240 -10.33 -2.42 22.59
C LYS A 240 -9.24 -3.48 22.39
N LEU A 241 -9.13 -4.44 23.31
CA LEU A 241 -8.19 -5.54 23.19
C LEU A 241 -8.49 -6.42 21.97
N THR A 242 -9.75 -6.83 21.76
CA THR A 242 -10.16 -7.60 20.58
C THR A 242 -9.88 -6.84 19.29
N SER A 243 -10.14 -5.53 19.24
CA SER A 243 -9.82 -4.69 18.08
C SER A 243 -8.32 -4.66 17.79
N LEU A 244 -7.48 -4.61 18.83
CA LEU A 244 -6.02 -4.63 18.68
C LEU A 244 -5.49 -6.00 18.26
N MET A 245 -6.11 -7.10 18.72
CA MET A 245 -5.74 -8.45 18.31
C MET A 245 -6.20 -8.77 16.87
N THR A 246 -7.35 -8.25 16.45
CA THR A 246 -7.91 -8.51 15.11
C THR A 246 -7.29 -7.64 14.04
N LYS A 247 -6.98 -6.38 14.34
CA LYS A 247 -6.30 -5.47 13.42
C LYS A 247 -4.92 -5.15 13.96
N HIS A 248 -3.93 -5.93 13.52
CA HIS A 248 -2.54 -5.70 13.85
C HIS A 248 -2.16 -4.29 13.40
N THR A 249 -2.01 -3.38 14.37
CA THR A 249 -1.51 -2.04 14.12
C THR A 249 -0.08 -2.18 13.66
N ARG A 250 0.19 -1.71 12.44
CA ARG A 250 1.56 -1.63 11.92
C ARG A 250 2.19 -0.37 12.46
N ILE A 251 3.48 -0.43 12.76
CA ILE A 251 4.28 0.77 13.01
C ILE A 251 4.08 1.71 11.81
N GLY A 252 3.93 3.00 12.06
CA GLY A 252 3.70 3.99 11.01
C GLY A 252 4.76 3.82 9.91
N PRO A 253 4.38 3.52 8.65
CA PRO A 253 5.36 3.49 7.58
C PRO A 253 5.88 4.90 7.35
N VAL A 254 7.10 5.01 6.82
CA VAL A 254 7.65 6.30 6.38
C VAL A 254 6.67 6.96 5.42
N THR A 255 6.17 8.14 5.80
CA THR A 255 5.09 8.83 5.11
C THR A 255 5.59 9.91 4.16
N ASN A 256 6.68 10.59 4.51
CA ASN A 256 7.23 11.70 3.75
C ASN A 256 8.74 11.52 3.47
N LEU A 257 9.27 12.35 2.57
CA LEU A 257 10.70 12.31 2.21
C LEU A 257 11.62 12.76 3.36
N GLU A 258 11.13 13.58 4.30
CA GLU A 258 11.88 14.03 5.47
C GLU A 258 12.07 12.90 6.50
N GLU A 259 11.02 12.14 6.76
CA GLU A 259 11.04 10.95 7.60
C GLU A 259 11.88 9.88 6.93
N LEU A 260 11.81 9.73 5.60
CA LEU A 260 12.70 8.84 4.84
C LEU A 260 14.17 9.20 5.09
N ARG A 261 14.48 10.50 5.05
CA ARG A 261 15.80 11.05 5.38
C ARG A 261 16.21 10.75 6.82
N SER A 262 15.30 10.84 7.79
CA SER A 262 15.60 10.54 9.19
C SER A 262 15.68 9.03 9.50
N SER A 263 15.06 8.20 8.66
CA SER A 263 14.91 6.76 8.92
C SER A 263 16.19 5.95 8.73
N GLY A 264 17.18 6.50 8.02
CA GLY A 264 18.42 5.79 7.68
C GLY A 264 18.23 4.65 6.67
N LEU A 265 17.06 4.55 6.02
CA LEU A 265 16.80 3.54 5.00
C LEU A 265 17.69 3.75 3.77
N THR A 266 18.28 2.67 3.27
CA THR A 266 19.07 2.68 2.04
C THR A 266 18.13 2.73 0.83
N ILE A 267 18.30 3.71 -0.06
CA ILE A 267 17.44 3.86 -1.24
C ILE A 267 18.09 3.15 -2.43
N VAL A 268 17.37 2.23 -3.04
CA VAL A 268 17.80 1.46 -4.21
C VAL A 268 17.20 2.08 -5.46
N VAL A 269 18.07 2.51 -6.37
CA VAL A 269 17.68 3.19 -7.61
C VAL A 269 18.28 2.47 -8.80
N ASP A 270 17.49 2.35 -9.86
CA ASP A 270 18.01 1.86 -11.13
C ASP A 270 18.89 2.94 -11.81
N PRO A 271 20.07 2.60 -12.36
CA PRO A 271 20.95 3.59 -13.01
C PRO A 271 20.26 4.43 -14.10
N SER A 272 19.31 3.86 -14.85
CA SER A 272 18.56 4.59 -15.87
C SER A 272 17.61 5.63 -15.26
N ILE A 273 16.96 5.28 -14.14
CA ILE A 273 16.07 6.16 -13.39
C ILE A 273 16.87 7.27 -12.72
N ARG A 274 18.05 6.96 -12.18
CA ARG A 274 18.96 7.96 -11.61
C ARG A 274 19.30 9.03 -12.64
N LYS A 275 19.80 8.61 -13.81
CA LYS A 275 20.15 9.51 -14.90
C LYS A 275 18.97 10.37 -15.32
N PHE A 276 17.76 9.79 -15.36
CA PHE A 276 16.54 10.53 -15.66
C PHE A 276 16.24 11.61 -14.61
N ILE A 277 16.27 11.27 -13.32
CA ILE A 277 16.01 12.24 -12.23
C ILE A 277 17.02 13.37 -12.28
N GLU A 278 18.32 13.06 -12.34
CA GLU A 278 19.39 14.06 -12.34
C GLU A 278 19.35 14.97 -13.58
N THR A 279 18.91 14.45 -14.73
CA THR A 279 18.89 15.22 -15.99
C THR A 279 17.62 16.02 -16.19
N LYS A 280 16.46 15.53 -15.72
CA LYS A 280 15.13 16.06 -16.10
C LYS A 280 14.28 16.57 -14.94
N ILE A 281 14.54 16.14 -13.71
CA ILE A 281 13.74 16.51 -12.54
C ILE A 281 14.53 17.49 -11.67
N ASP A 282 15.57 17.01 -11.01
CA ASP A 282 16.42 17.81 -10.13
C ASP A 282 17.83 17.20 -10.10
N PRO A 283 18.87 17.94 -10.55
CA PRO A 283 20.25 17.45 -10.57
C PRO A 283 20.80 17.15 -9.18
N ASP A 284 20.25 17.77 -8.14
CA ASP A 284 20.70 17.61 -6.76
C ASP A 284 19.75 16.75 -5.92
N PHE A 285 18.77 16.08 -6.53
CA PHE A 285 17.79 15.25 -5.81
C PHE A 285 18.45 14.25 -4.85
N PHE A 286 19.42 13.47 -5.36
CA PHE A 286 20.13 12.47 -4.56
C PHE A 286 21.17 13.08 -3.61
N LYS A 287 21.56 14.34 -3.79
CA LYS A 287 22.38 15.06 -2.81
C LYS A 287 21.55 15.58 -1.65
N LYS A 288 20.28 15.93 -1.91
CA LYS A 288 19.33 16.46 -0.92
C LYS A 288 18.71 15.38 -0.04
N ILE A 289 18.63 14.14 -0.51
CA ILE A 289 18.18 12.98 0.28
C ILE A 289 19.40 12.36 0.97
N PRO A 290 19.59 12.53 2.29
CA PRO A 290 20.63 11.86 3.02
C PRO A 290 20.16 10.44 3.28
N GLY A 291 20.91 9.51 2.75
CA GLY A 291 20.72 8.08 2.90
C GLY A 291 21.67 7.38 1.95
N ASP A 292 22.18 6.23 2.36
CA ASP A 292 22.99 5.40 1.48
C ASP A 292 22.15 5.04 0.25
N THR A 293 22.49 5.61 -0.90
CA THR A 293 21.80 5.31 -2.16
C THR A 293 22.63 4.30 -2.91
N ILE A 294 22.06 3.11 -3.15
CA ILE A 294 22.71 2.06 -3.94
C ILE A 294 22.11 1.98 -5.33
N TYR A 295 22.98 1.83 -6.32
CA TYR A 295 22.59 1.75 -7.71
C TYR A 295 22.61 0.31 -8.16
N VAL A 296 21.43 -0.23 -8.43
CA VAL A 296 21.25 -1.66 -8.66
C VAL A 296 20.41 -1.84 -9.92
N PRO A 297 20.83 -2.66 -10.89
CA PRO A 297 20.04 -2.94 -12.09
C PRO A 297 18.66 -3.50 -11.75
N MET A 298 17.65 -3.19 -12.56
CA MET A 298 16.26 -3.61 -12.36
C MET A 298 16.11 -5.10 -12.01
N LYS A 299 16.90 -6.00 -12.62
CA LYS A 299 16.87 -7.45 -12.33
C LYS A 299 17.23 -7.78 -10.88
N GLU A 300 18.27 -7.15 -10.35
CA GLU A 300 18.71 -7.34 -8.97
C GLU A 300 17.79 -6.61 -7.99
N ARG A 301 17.32 -5.41 -8.34
CA ARG A 301 16.32 -4.69 -7.56
C ARG A 301 15.05 -5.51 -7.37
N MET A 302 14.57 -6.18 -8.42
CA MET A 302 13.39 -7.05 -8.31
C MET A 302 13.65 -8.28 -7.43
N LYS A 303 14.87 -8.84 -7.46
CA LYS A 303 15.27 -9.88 -6.50
C LYS A 303 15.30 -9.34 -5.07
N MET A 304 15.75 -8.10 -4.86
CA MET A 304 15.76 -7.47 -3.53
C MET A 304 14.34 -7.28 -2.99
N ILE A 305 13.42 -6.74 -3.80
CA ILE A 305 12.00 -6.60 -3.48
C ILE A 305 11.40 -7.98 -3.12
N ASN A 306 11.70 -9.01 -3.92
CA ASN A 306 11.22 -10.37 -3.67
C ASN A 306 11.91 -11.05 -2.48
N SER A 307 13.12 -10.61 -2.11
CA SER A 307 13.86 -11.14 -0.95
C SER A 307 13.38 -10.56 0.38
N LEU A 308 12.42 -9.62 0.34
CA LEU A 308 11.70 -9.12 1.51
C LEU A 308 12.61 -8.47 2.56
N LYS A 309 13.78 -7.98 2.14
CA LYS A 309 14.70 -7.28 3.04
C LYS A 309 14.12 -5.91 3.36
N THR A 310 13.68 -5.74 4.61
CA THR A 310 12.99 -4.55 5.12
C THR A 310 13.85 -3.31 5.26
N ASN A 311 15.13 -3.33 4.85
CA ASN A 311 16.05 -2.22 5.08
C ASN A 311 16.21 -1.30 3.87
N PHE A 312 15.49 -1.57 2.79
CA PHE A 312 15.66 -0.91 1.50
C PHE A 312 14.39 -0.18 1.05
N GLY A 313 14.53 1.10 0.74
CA GLY A 313 13.57 1.83 -0.10
C GLY A 313 13.87 1.57 -1.57
N HIS A 314 12.85 1.55 -2.43
CA HIS A 314 13.01 1.31 -3.86
C HIS A 314 12.33 2.42 -4.66
N VAL A 315 13.09 3.09 -5.53
CA VAL A 315 12.51 4.04 -6.48
C VAL A 315 12.00 3.26 -7.69
N MET A 316 10.73 3.41 -8.04
CA MET A 316 10.13 2.74 -9.20
C MET A 316 8.93 3.49 -9.77
N PHE A 317 8.45 3.06 -10.93
CA PHE A 317 7.23 3.59 -11.52
C PHE A 317 5.99 3.10 -10.77
N GLY A 318 5.02 4.00 -10.57
CA GLY A 318 3.77 3.71 -9.87
C GLY A 318 2.95 2.60 -10.53
N GLU A 319 3.03 2.46 -11.86
CA GLU A 319 2.41 1.34 -12.58
C GLU A 319 2.97 -0.02 -12.14
N THR A 320 4.29 -0.13 -12.02
CA THR A 320 4.96 -1.35 -11.57
C THR A 320 4.58 -1.66 -10.13
N PHE A 321 4.60 -0.66 -9.26
CA PHE A 321 4.19 -0.82 -7.87
C PHE A 321 2.72 -1.21 -7.73
N TYR A 322 1.83 -0.67 -8.57
CA TYR A 322 0.41 -1.03 -8.56
C TYR A 322 0.20 -2.53 -8.78
N GLN A 323 0.96 -3.13 -9.71
CA GLN A 323 0.92 -4.57 -9.95
C GLN A 323 1.47 -5.36 -8.77
N ILE A 324 2.62 -4.94 -8.21
CA ILE A 324 3.21 -5.55 -7.01
C ILE A 324 2.21 -5.51 -5.85
N ASN A 325 1.63 -4.35 -5.57
CA ASN A 325 0.68 -4.15 -4.47
C ASN A 325 -0.57 -5.02 -4.63
N LYS A 326 -1.09 -5.18 -5.85
CA LYS A 326 -2.19 -6.12 -6.11
C LYS A 326 -1.83 -7.56 -5.80
N VAL A 327 -0.61 -7.99 -6.10
CA VAL A 327 -0.15 -9.34 -5.79
C VAL A 327 0.07 -9.52 -4.28
N GLN A 328 0.66 -8.53 -3.62
CA GLN A 328 0.78 -8.49 -2.15
C GLN A 328 -0.57 -8.66 -1.45
N LEU A 329 -1.58 -7.92 -1.90
CA LEU A 329 -2.94 -8.01 -1.36
C LEU A 329 -3.57 -9.40 -1.56
N LEU A 330 -3.28 -10.07 -2.67
CA LEU A 330 -3.76 -11.44 -2.91
C LEU A 330 -3.03 -12.50 -2.09
N ILE A 331 -1.74 -12.29 -1.83
CA ILE A 331 -0.93 -13.15 -0.95
C ILE A 331 -1.31 -12.92 0.52
N GLY A 332 -1.94 -11.79 0.85
CA GLY A 332 -2.23 -11.40 2.24
C GLY A 332 -0.99 -10.90 2.97
N ARG A 333 0.09 -10.59 2.25
CA ARG A 333 1.34 -10.06 2.80
C ARG A 333 1.65 -8.74 2.11
N LYS A 334 1.57 -7.67 2.88
CA LYS A 334 1.87 -6.32 2.41
C LYS A 334 3.19 -5.89 3.02
N GLU A 335 4.26 -6.03 2.25
CA GLU A 335 5.64 -5.91 2.72
C GLU A 335 6.27 -4.60 2.29
N VAL A 336 5.87 -4.11 1.11
CA VAL A 336 6.22 -2.79 0.63
C VAL A 336 4.99 -1.89 0.50
N CYS A 337 5.17 -0.63 0.90
CA CYS A 337 4.18 0.41 1.00
C CYS A 337 4.68 1.67 0.29
N THR A 338 3.75 2.55 -0.07
CA THR A 338 4.06 3.89 -0.55
C THR A 338 3.08 4.87 0.08
N SER A 339 3.46 6.14 0.09
CA SER A 339 2.67 7.26 0.62
C SER A 339 2.53 8.34 -0.45
N LYS A 340 1.56 9.23 -0.30
CA LYS A 340 1.34 10.35 -1.22
C LYS A 340 2.53 11.32 -1.24
N ASP A 341 3.18 11.50 -0.10
CA ASP A 341 4.34 12.41 0.02
C ASP A 341 5.67 11.74 -0.34
N LEU A 342 5.63 10.49 -0.83
CA LEU A 342 6.78 9.75 -1.36
C LEU A 342 6.81 9.74 -2.90
N VAL A 343 6.05 10.63 -3.53
CA VAL A 343 6.02 10.75 -4.99
C VAL A 343 7.08 11.75 -5.44
N ILE A 344 7.99 11.30 -6.31
CA ILE A 344 9.08 12.13 -6.85
C ILE A 344 8.56 13.00 -8.00
N ALA A 345 7.78 12.40 -8.89
CA ALA A 345 7.19 13.10 -10.03
C ALA A 345 5.87 12.44 -10.42
N GLU A 346 4.85 13.26 -10.65
CA GLU A 346 3.52 12.84 -11.07
C GLU A 346 3.23 13.22 -12.51
N ASN A 347 2.21 12.57 -13.07
CA ASN A 347 1.63 12.93 -14.36
C ASN A 347 2.61 12.98 -15.54
N MET A 348 3.70 12.20 -15.47
CA MET A 348 4.71 12.21 -16.53
C MET A 348 4.17 11.50 -17.78
N PRO A 349 4.16 12.15 -18.94
CA PRO A 349 3.61 11.56 -20.15
C PRO A 349 4.50 10.42 -20.65
N ARG A 350 3.88 9.29 -20.96
CA ARG A 350 4.56 8.17 -21.62
C ARG A 350 4.47 8.33 -23.13
N ILE A 351 5.60 8.64 -23.74
CA ILE A 351 5.70 8.95 -25.16
C ILE A 351 6.54 7.90 -25.89
N PHE A 352 6.10 7.55 -27.10
CA PHE A 352 6.92 6.81 -28.05
C PHE A 352 7.66 7.81 -28.92
N PHE A 353 8.98 7.63 -29.01
CA PHE A 353 9.84 8.43 -29.86
C PHE A 353 9.90 7.80 -31.25
N MET A 354 9.59 8.61 -32.27
CA MET A 354 9.72 8.23 -33.68
C MET A 354 10.42 9.34 -34.45
N GLU A 355 11.03 9.03 -35.59
CA GLU A 355 11.64 10.05 -36.45
C GLU A 355 10.58 11.04 -36.97
N ASN A 356 10.93 12.34 -37.09
CA ASN A 356 9.97 13.43 -37.39
C ASN A 356 9.17 13.28 -38.71
N LYS A 357 9.53 12.33 -39.57
CA LYS A 357 8.87 12.06 -40.86
C LYS A 357 8.57 10.58 -41.09
N SER A 358 8.53 9.79 -40.02
CA SER A 358 8.17 8.37 -40.14
C SER A 358 6.73 8.24 -40.63
N TYR A 359 6.53 7.55 -41.76
CA TYR A 359 5.21 7.20 -42.30
C TYR A 359 4.42 6.31 -41.32
N VAL A 360 5.11 5.59 -40.44
CA VAL A 360 4.53 4.71 -39.42
C VAL A 360 3.90 5.51 -38.28
N LYS A 361 4.33 6.77 -38.05
CA LYS A 361 3.93 7.59 -36.90
C LYS A 361 2.42 7.74 -36.76
N TRP A 362 1.75 8.15 -37.85
CA TRP A 362 0.30 8.34 -37.84
C TRP A 362 -0.43 7.02 -37.58
N LEU A 363 0.01 5.95 -38.26
CA LEU A 363 -0.60 4.63 -38.14
C LEU A 363 -0.46 4.06 -36.73
N PHE A 364 0.72 4.21 -36.13
CA PHE A 364 0.97 3.79 -34.76
C PHE A 364 0.13 4.60 -33.77
N ASN A 365 0.01 5.91 -33.95
CA ASN A 365 -0.85 6.74 -33.11
C ASN A 365 -2.31 6.27 -33.14
N VAL A 366 -2.87 6.04 -34.34
CA VAL A 366 -4.23 5.51 -34.52
C VAL A 366 -4.37 4.10 -33.93
N PHE A 367 -3.34 3.28 -34.03
CA PHE A 367 -3.34 1.95 -33.46
C PHE A 367 -3.34 1.96 -31.93
N VAL A 368 -2.46 2.76 -31.32
CA VAL A 368 -2.38 2.94 -29.87
C VAL A 368 -3.74 3.43 -29.37
N LEU A 369 -4.29 4.49 -29.96
CA LEU A 369 -5.66 4.97 -29.72
C LEU A 369 -6.69 3.85 -29.63
N ARG A 370 -6.76 3.01 -30.66
CA ARG A 370 -7.70 1.88 -30.72
C ARG A 370 -7.46 0.82 -29.65
N ILE A 371 -6.21 0.58 -29.24
CA ILE A 371 -5.91 -0.33 -28.12
C ILE A 371 -6.52 0.18 -26.82
N TYR A 372 -6.44 1.49 -26.57
CA TYR A 372 -7.04 2.08 -25.38
C TYR A 372 -8.58 2.07 -25.47
N GLU A 373 -9.15 2.49 -26.60
CA GLU A 373 -10.60 2.50 -26.83
C GLU A 373 -11.24 1.11 -26.73
N SER A 374 -10.55 0.06 -27.20
CA SER A 374 -11.05 -1.32 -27.16
C SER A 374 -10.95 -1.97 -25.77
N GLY A 375 -10.28 -1.33 -24.81
CA GLY A 375 -10.02 -1.93 -23.49
C GLY A 375 -9.04 -3.11 -23.52
N LEU A 376 -8.36 -3.38 -24.64
CA LEU A 376 -7.39 -4.47 -24.76
C LEU A 376 -6.25 -4.32 -23.73
N ASN A 377 -5.90 -3.07 -23.44
CA ASN A 377 -4.90 -2.73 -22.44
C ASN A 377 -5.32 -3.09 -21.00
N GLU A 378 -6.61 -2.97 -20.68
CA GLU A 378 -7.15 -3.45 -19.39
C GLU A 378 -7.03 -4.96 -19.28
N LYS A 379 -7.28 -5.68 -20.37
CA LYS A 379 -7.15 -7.14 -20.43
C LYS A 379 -5.70 -7.55 -20.20
N TRP A 380 -4.74 -6.96 -20.91
CA TRP A 380 -3.33 -7.27 -20.72
C TRP A 380 -2.84 -7.01 -19.30
N ARG A 381 -3.30 -5.96 -18.63
CA ARG A 381 -2.99 -5.71 -17.21
C ARG A 381 -3.55 -6.80 -16.28
N ARG A 382 -4.71 -7.36 -16.59
CA ARG A 382 -5.26 -8.50 -15.84
C ARG A 382 -4.46 -9.77 -16.08
N ASP A 383 -4.04 -10.00 -17.31
CA ASP A 383 -3.24 -11.17 -17.69
C ASP A 383 -1.84 -11.11 -17.03
N GLU A 384 -1.18 -9.96 -17.07
CA GLU A 384 0.13 -9.72 -16.40
C GLU A 384 0.06 -10.02 -14.90
N LYS A 385 -1.05 -9.68 -14.25
CA LYS A 385 -1.27 -9.98 -12.83
C LYS A 385 -1.27 -11.50 -12.58
N MET A 386 -1.91 -12.28 -13.45
CA MET A 386 -1.95 -13.74 -13.34
C MET A 386 -0.56 -14.35 -13.60
N GLU A 387 0.16 -13.83 -14.59
CA GLU A 387 1.55 -14.24 -14.89
C GLU A 387 2.49 -13.93 -13.72
N LEU A 388 2.37 -12.74 -13.11
CA LEU A 388 3.16 -12.36 -11.95
C LEU A 388 2.89 -13.27 -10.74
N MET A 389 1.63 -13.70 -10.53
CA MET A 389 1.30 -14.69 -9.50
C MET A 389 1.96 -16.05 -9.75
N LYS A 390 1.93 -16.54 -10.99
CA LYS A 390 2.61 -17.80 -11.37
C LYS A 390 4.11 -17.70 -11.11
N TYR A 391 4.73 -16.59 -11.54
CA TYR A 391 6.17 -16.36 -11.38
C TYR A 391 6.61 -16.32 -9.91
N LEU A 392 5.80 -15.69 -9.05
CA LEU A 392 6.08 -15.62 -7.62
C LEU A 392 5.75 -16.91 -6.86
N HIS A 393 5.28 -17.96 -7.54
CA HIS A 393 4.74 -19.19 -6.92
C HIS A 393 3.75 -18.88 -5.79
N ALA A 394 3.05 -17.77 -5.93
CA ALA A 394 2.22 -17.18 -4.90
C ALA A 394 0.88 -17.90 -4.86
N ARG A 395 0.61 -18.64 -3.78
CA ARG A 395 -0.74 -19.16 -3.53
C ARG A 395 -1.57 -18.07 -2.85
N PRO A 396 -2.80 -17.81 -3.31
CA PRO A 396 -3.69 -16.88 -2.62
C PRO A 396 -3.92 -17.40 -1.20
N ASN A 397 -3.50 -16.62 -0.21
CA ASN A 397 -3.63 -17.05 1.18
C ASN A 397 -5.07 -16.79 1.64
N ARG A 398 -5.86 -17.86 1.76
CA ARG A 398 -7.28 -17.75 2.17
C ARG A 398 -7.45 -17.55 3.69
N ASN A 399 -6.42 -17.80 4.50
CA ASN A 399 -6.55 -17.75 5.96
C ASN A 399 -5.55 -16.75 6.54
N HIS A 400 -6.06 -15.58 6.95
CA HIS A 400 -5.30 -14.55 7.67
C HIS A 400 -5.34 -14.75 9.19
N ASN A 401 -5.80 -15.91 9.66
CA ASN A 401 -5.92 -16.23 11.07
C ASN A 401 -4.59 -16.80 11.54
N VAL A 402 -3.68 -15.93 11.97
CA VAL A 402 -2.48 -16.35 12.71
C VAL A 402 -2.95 -16.80 14.10
N PRO A 403 -2.69 -18.05 14.52
CA PRO A 403 -3.06 -18.50 15.85
C PRO A 403 -2.23 -17.74 16.89
N LEU A 404 -2.85 -17.32 18.00
CA LEU A 404 -2.12 -16.73 19.12
C LEU A 404 -1.13 -17.76 19.66
N THR A 405 0.13 -17.35 19.84
CA THR A 405 1.15 -18.24 20.39
C THR A 405 1.20 -18.12 21.91
N ILE A 406 1.60 -19.20 22.58
CA ILE A 406 1.78 -19.20 24.04
C ILE A 406 2.82 -18.15 24.46
N GLY A 407 3.80 -17.88 23.60
CA GLY A 407 4.82 -16.84 23.79
C GLY A 407 4.22 -15.47 24.07
N ASP A 408 3.12 -15.14 23.37
CA ASP A 408 2.44 -13.86 23.52
C ASP A 408 1.72 -13.72 24.87
N LEU A 409 1.33 -14.84 25.48
CA LEU A 409 0.64 -14.89 26.77
C LEU A 409 1.60 -15.06 27.97
N MET A 410 2.90 -15.27 27.72
CA MET A 410 3.89 -15.51 28.78
C MET A 410 3.96 -14.36 29.78
N TRP A 411 3.85 -13.11 29.32
CA TRP A 411 3.89 -11.94 30.20
C TRP A 411 2.74 -11.93 31.22
N THR A 412 1.53 -12.26 30.77
CA THR A 412 0.36 -12.44 31.65
C THR A 412 0.57 -13.59 32.62
N GLY A 413 1.18 -14.68 32.17
CA GLY A 413 1.56 -15.81 33.02
C GLY A 413 2.57 -15.43 34.11
N TYR A 414 3.58 -14.63 33.78
CA TYR A 414 4.55 -14.12 34.76
C TYR A 414 3.89 -13.21 35.80
N LEU A 415 3.00 -12.30 35.36
CA LEU A 415 2.27 -11.42 36.27
C LEU A 415 1.38 -12.22 37.24
N LEU A 416 0.70 -13.25 36.72
CA LEU A 416 -0.13 -14.14 37.53
C LEU A 416 0.70 -14.93 38.54
N SER A 417 1.81 -15.53 38.10
CA SER A 417 2.74 -16.28 38.96
C SER A 417 3.32 -15.40 40.07
N PHE A 418 3.74 -14.18 39.72
CA PHE A 418 4.21 -13.18 40.69
C PHE A 418 3.12 -12.80 41.71
N GLY A 419 1.89 -12.59 41.26
CA GLY A 419 0.75 -12.29 42.13
C GLY A 419 0.45 -13.41 43.11
N TYR A 420 0.47 -14.68 42.66
CA TYR A 420 0.31 -15.83 43.56
C TYR A 420 1.46 -15.96 44.55
N GLY A 421 2.69 -15.76 44.09
CA GLY A 421 3.87 -15.77 44.97
C GLY A 421 3.76 -14.74 46.09
N LEU A 422 3.39 -13.50 45.77
CA LEU A 422 3.16 -12.45 46.76
C LEU A 422 2.04 -12.82 47.74
N SER A 423 0.93 -13.36 47.23
CA SER A 423 -0.19 -13.80 48.08
C SER A 423 0.21 -14.88 49.08
N ILE A 424 1.04 -15.84 48.67
CA ILE A 424 1.55 -16.90 49.55
C ILE A 424 2.46 -16.31 50.63
N ILE A 425 3.35 -15.39 50.25
CA ILE A 425 4.25 -14.72 51.21
C ILE A 425 3.46 -13.95 52.27
N ILE A 426 2.45 -13.17 51.85
CA ILE A 426 1.60 -12.43 52.79
C ILE A 426 0.84 -13.40 53.71
N PHE A 427 0.30 -14.49 53.18
CA PHE A 427 -0.39 -15.50 53.98
C PHE A 427 0.52 -16.14 55.03
N LEU A 428 1.75 -16.50 54.66
CA LEU A 428 2.74 -17.04 55.60
C LEU A 428 3.15 -16.01 56.66
N ALA A 429 3.27 -14.73 56.29
CA ALA A 429 3.56 -13.66 57.22
C ALA A 429 2.41 -13.45 58.23
N GLU A 430 1.16 -13.47 57.76
CA GLU A 430 -0.03 -13.41 58.63
C GLU A 430 -0.07 -14.59 59.60
N LEU A 431 0.23 -15.81 59.13
CA LEU A 431 0.28 -17.01 59.96
C LEU A 431 1.37 -16.89 61.04
N TYR A 432 2.56 -16.42 60.67
CA TYR A 432 3.68 -16.23 61.60
C TYR A 432 3.38 -15.16 62.66
N LEU A 433 2.80 -14.02 62.26
CA LEU A 433 2.38 -12.97 63.18
C LEU A 433 1.29 -13.46 64.14
N TYR A 434 0.33 -14.23 63.62
CA TYR A 434 -0.72 -14.83 64.44
C TYR A 434 -0.16 -15.79 65.49
N GLU A 435 0.79 -16.65 65.11
CA GLU A 435 1.43 -17.59 66.03
C GLU A 435 2.30 -16.87 67.08
N THR A 436 3.03 -15.82 66.68
CA THR A 436 3.82 -14.99 67.60
C THR A 436 2.92 -14.26 68.60
N GLN A 437 1.78 -13.70 68.17
CA GLN A 437 0.80 -13.08 69.06
C GLN A 437 0.13 -14.09 69.99
N ARG A 438 -0.12 -15.33 69.53
CA ARG A 438 -0.67 -16.39 70.37
C ARG A 438 0.30 -16.80 71.47
N ASN A 439 1.59 -16.92 71.15
CA ASN A 439 2.62 -17.31 72.12
C ASN A 439 2.98 -16.21 73.13
N GLN A 440 2.60 -14.94 72.88
CA GLN A 440 2.74 -13.84 73.85
C GLN A 440 1.56 -13.74 74.84
N MET A 441 0.45 -14.46 74.59
CA MET A 441 -0.74 -14.47 75.46
C MET A 441 -0.83 -15.72 76.36
N ILE A 442 0.10 -16.67 76.22
CA ILE A 442 0.28 -17.83 77.10
C ILE A 442 1.51 -17.53 77.96
#